data_AF-A0A2G9MSL5-F1
#
_entry.id   AF-A0A2G9MSL5-F1
#
_cell.length_a   1.000
_cell.length_b   1.000
_cell.length_c   1.000
_cell.angle_alpha   90.00
_cell.angle_beta   90.00
_cell.angle_gamma   90.00
#
_symmetry.space_group_name_H-M   'P 1'
#
loop_
_entity.id
_entity.type
_entity.pdbx_description
1 polymer ?
#
loop_
_entity_poly.entity_id
_entity_poly.type
_entity_poly.pdbx_seq_one_letter_code
_entity_poly.pdbx_strand_id
1 'polypeptide(L)'
;MINLEESLKKQFIQITAELGYFGFKKKEIHTEYDERFDGEWSSGWFIDGKIKLLQDVLKLYEDGYYFFLKNNSDVLNWLVTTASDVYDIDPSNVDSGLDYSKQEYGSVHYQDISIRRVLTRLKLEKVGVAYSIDNLPELKVFNGDHLVQIRGHTSEGFVLNPGQIPFHKPNFIINNYEDCKDAWWKENSVEDFYQRNKVLLVNPEKLNLRLAIIGCGDCFLEYDSTKYYQVFFRNANLLKFVKGKKARQNISGVKNSKYKFVKDSETKPYSVLRAELQI
;
A
#
# COMPACT_ATOMS: atom_id res chain seq x y z
N MET A 1 -20.81 -6.23 -10.51
CA MET A 1 -20.62 -5.58 -9.19
C MET A 1 -21.04 -6.57 -8.12
N ILE A 2 -20.08 -7.16 -7.42
CA ILE A 2 -20.36 -8.04 -6.28
C ILE A 2 -20.77 -7.14 -5.11
N ASN A 3 -21.88 -7.47 -4.46
CA ASN A 3 -22.40 -6.76 -3.31
C ASN A 3 -21.33 -6.77 -2.19
N LEU A 4 -20.71 -5.62 -1.92
CA LEU A 4 -19.60 -5.48 -0.97
C LEU A 4 -20.01 -5.95 0.44
N GLU A 5 -21.30 -5.87 0.80
CA GLU A 5 -21.79 -6.29 2.11
C GLU A 5 -21.92 -7.81 2.26
N GLU A 6 -22.17 -8.56 1.18
CA GLU A 6 -22.18 -10.03 1.21
C GLU A 6 -20.78 -10.63 1.08
N SER A 7 -19.85 -9.96 0.41
CA SER A 7 -18.44 -10.41 0.35
C SER A 7 -17.70 -10.24 1.68
N LEU A 8 -18.16 -9.34 2.55
CA LEU A 8 -17.63 -9.15 3.91
C LEU A 8 -17.97 -10.29 4.88
N LYS A 9 -18.88 -11.23 4.51
CA LYS A 9 -19.06 -12.49 5.24
C LYS A 9 -17.95 -13.51 4.97
N LYS A 10 -17.16 -13.35 3.90
CA LYS A 10 -15.88 -14.02 3.72
C LYS A 10 -14.82 -13.14 4.35
N GLN A 11 -14.39 -13.43 5.58
CA GLN A 11 -13.25 -12.71 6.18
C GLN A 11 -12.00 -13.02 5.37
N PHE A 12 -11.62 -12.09 4.48
CA PHE A 12 -10.36 -12.17 3.76
C PHE A 12 -9.19 -12.30 4.74
N ILE A 13 -8.21 -13.11 4.35
CA ILE A 13 -6.93 -13.17 5.02
C ILE A 13 -6.09 -12.00 4.56
N GLN A 14 -5.48 -11.31 5.52
CA GLN A 14 -4.60 -10.19 5.30
C GLN A 14 -3.17 -10.69 5.33
N ILE A 15 -2.44 -10.53 4.24
CA ILE A 15 -1.04 -10.90 4.17
C ILE A 15 -0.19 -9.64 4.05
N THR A 16 0.60 -9.40 5.10
CA THR A 16 1.55 -8.28 5.18
C THR A 16 2.89 -8.67 4.55
N ALA A 17 3.65 -7.66 4.09
CA ALA A 17 4.99 -7.80 3.50
C ALA A 17 5.05 -8.56 2.16
N GLU A 18 3.89 -8.92 1.58
CA GLU A 18 3.82 -9.59 0.29
C GLU A 18 3.60 -8.61 -0.87
N LEU A 19 2.72 -7.60 -0.68
CA LEU A 19 2.52 -6.53 -1.66
C LEU A 19 3.56 -5.44 -1.48
N GLY A 20 4.74 -5.63 -2.07
CA GLY A 20 5.75 -4.58 -2.21
C GLY A 20 5.41 -3.55 -3.28
N TYR A 21 6.42 -2.76 -3.67
CA TYR A 21 6.33 -1.86 -4.81
C TYR A 21 6.20 -2.65 -6.12
N PHE A 22 5.08 -2.47 -6.84
CA PHE A 22 4.85 -3.16 -8.11
C PHE A 22 5.62 -2.54 -9.27
N GLY A 23 5.68 -1.20 -9.33
CA GLY A 23 6.32 -0.46 -10.41
C GLY A 23 5.92 -0.97 -11.80
N PHE A 24 6.92 -1.10 -12.68
CA PHE A 24 6.76 -1.62 -14.04
C PHE A 24 6.40 -3.11 -14.11
N LYS A 25 6.56 -3.87 -13.01
CA LYS A 25 6.21 -5.29 -12.93
C LYS A 25 4.76 -5.53 -12.54
N LYS A 26 3.93 -4.49 -12.48
CA LYS A 26 2.50 -4.59 -12.11
C LYS A 26 1.78 -5.70 -12.87
N LYS A 27 1.95 -5.79 -14.19
CA LYS A 27 1.29 -6.82 -15.00
C LYS A 27 1.73 -8.23 -14.60
N GLU A 28 3.04 -8.45 -14.49
CA GLU A 28 3.61 -9.76 -14.10
C GLU A 28 3.12 -10.19 -12.72
N ILE A 29 3.15 -9.28 -11.74
CA ILE A 29 2.70 -9.54 -10.36
C ILE A 29 1.20 -9.83 -10.32
N HIS A 30 0.39 -9.09 -11.08
CA HIS A 30 -1.04 -9.36 -11.18
C HIS A 30 -1.31 -10.74 -11.78
N THR A 31 -0.63 -11.10 -12.87
CA THR A 31 -0.74 -12.44 -13.47
C THR A 31 -0.34 -13.54 -12.49
N GLU A 32 0.77 -13.37 -11.76
CA GLU A 32 1.18 -14.33 -10.71
C GLU A 32 0.07 -14.51 -9.66
N TYR A 33 -0.52 -13.42 -9.15
CA TYR A 33 -1.56 -13.52 -8.13
C TYR A 33 -2.90 -14.02 -8.67
N ASP A 34 -3.25 -13.69 -9.90
CA ASP A 34 -4.45 -14.21 -10.57
C ASP A 34 -4.35 -15.73 -10.71
N GLU A 35 -3.21 -16.26 -11.17
CA GLU A 35 -2.95 -17.69 -11.26
C GLU A 35 -2.92 -18.36 -9.89
N ARG A 36 -2.31 -17.69 -8.90
CA ARG A 36 -2.12 -18.25 -7.57
C ARG A 36 -3.40 -18.34 -6.74
N PHE A 37 -4.31 -17.39 -6.92
CA PHE A 37 -5.51 -17.24 -6.09
C PHE A 37 -6.81 -17.34 -6.89
N ASP A 38 -6.76 -17.86 -8.11
CA ASP A 38 -7.89 -17.95 -9.04
C ASP A 38 -8.62 -16.62 -9.24
N GLY A 39 -7.88 -15.50 -9.25
CA GLY A 39 -8.45 -14.15 -9.32
C GLY A 39 -9.20 -13.69 -8.06
N GLU A 40 -9.28 -14.48 -6.99
CA GLU A 40 -9.93 -14.10 -5.73
C GLU A 40 -8.96 -13.43 -4.74
N TRP A 41 -8.31 -12.37 -5.22
CA TRP A 41 -7.43 -11.54 -4.41
C TRP A 41 -7.69 -10.05 -4.66
N SER A 42 -7.28 -9.22 -3.71
CA SER A 42 -7.28 -7.76 -3.90
C SER A 42 -6.18 -7.10 -3.07
N SER A 43 -5.90 -5.83 -3.37
CA SER A 43 -5.05 -4.99 -2.53
C SER A 43 -5.89 -4.24 -1.50
N GLY A 44 -5.44 -4.20 -0.26
CA GLY A 44 -5.96 -3.32 0.79
C GLY A 44 -4.83 -2.61 1.51
N TRP A 45 -5.19 -1.75 2.45
CA TRP A 45 -4.22 -1.10 3.35
C TRP A 45 -4.63 -1.29 4.79
N PHE A 46 -3.72 -1.79 5.62
CA PHE A 46 -3.97 -1.95 7.04
C PHE A 46 -3.57 -0.67 7.79
N ILE A 47 -4.55 0.05 8.30
CA ILE A 47 -4.38 1.36 8.93
C ILE A 47 -5.20 1.38 10.21
N ASP A 48 -4.55 1.65 11.34
CA ASP A 48 -5.21 1.77 12.66
C ASP A 48 -6.12 0.57 13.00
N GLY A 49 -5.58 -0.64 12.81
CA GLY A 49 -6.29 -1.88 13.11
C GLY A 49 -7.37 -2.28 12.09
N LYS A 50 -7.56 -1.52 11.00
CA LYS A 50 -8.62 -1.74 10.02
C LYS A 50 -8.08 -1.81 8.60
N ILE A 51 -8.78 -2.57 7.76
CA ILE A 51 -8.55 -2.55 6.31
C ILE A 51 -9.25 -1.33 5.71
N LYS A 52 -8.50 -0.60 4.90
CA LYS A 52 -8.94 0.54 4.11
C LYS A 52 -8.80 0.22 2.64
N LEU A 53 -9.77 0.69 1.86
CA LEU A 53 -9.75 0.62 0.41
C LEU A 53 -8.96 1.80 -0.15
N LEU A 54 -8.55 1.68 -1.42
CA LEU A 54 -7.71 2.67 -2.10
C LEU A 54 -8.21 4.12 -1.92
N GLN A 55 -9.51 4.36 -2.07
CA GLN A 55 -10.09 5.71 -1.95
C GLN A 55 -9.86 6.34 -0.58
N ASP A 56 -10.00 5.57 0.51
CA ASP A 56 -9.73 6.07 1.87
C ASP A 56 -8.24 6.35 2.09
N VAL A 57 -7.39 5.54 1.47
CA VAL A 57 -5.93 5.68 1.57
C VAL A 57 -5.44 6.89 0.80
N LEU A 58 -6.03 7.16 -0.37
CA LEU A 58 -5.71 8.34 -1.17
C LEU A 58 -6.08 9.64 -0.44
N LYS A 59 -7.14 9.66 0.38
CA LYS A 59 -7.42 10.81 1.26
C LYS A 59 -6.29 11.08 2.26
N LEU A 60 -5.74 10.04 2.87
CA LEU A 60 -4.60 10.17 3.78
C LEU A 60 -3.31 10.56 3.04
N TYR A 61 -3.14 10.03 1.82
CA TYR A 61 -2.06 10.38 0.91
C TYR A 61 -2.10 11.89 0.57
N GLU A 62 -3.27 12.39 0.16
CA GLU A 62 -3.54 13.82 -0.05
C GLU A 62 -3.27 14.65 1.21
N ASP A 63 -3.70 14.18 2.38
CA ASP A 63 -3.46 14.90 3.62
C ASP A 63 -1.95 15.07 3.91
N GLY A 64 -1.12 14.09 3.53
CA GLY A 64 0.34 14.26 3.56
C GLY A 64 0.81 15.48 2.76
N TYR A 65 0.37 15.60 1.51
CA TYR A 65 0.66 16.75 0.66
C TYR A 65 0.05 18.05 1.22
N TYR A 66 -1.18 17.99 1.73
CA TYR A 66 -1.87 19.14 2.32
C TYR A 66 -1.07 19.73 3.49
N PHE A 67 -0.68 18.91 4.47
CA PHE A 67 0.10 19.38 5.61
C PHE A 67 1.50 19.86 5.17
N PHE A 68 2.12 19.19 4.21
CA PHE A 68 3.41 19.63 3.67
C PHE A 68 3.30 21.00 3.01
N LEU A 69 2.44 21.18 2.01
CA LEU A 69 2.30 22.44 1.27
C LEU A 69 1.80 23.59 2.16
N LYS A 70 0.89 23.31 3.10
CA LYS A 70 0.40 24.29 4.07
C LYS A 70 1.51 24.82 4.98
N ASN A 71 2.45 23.96 5.36
CA ASN A 71 3.56 24.31 6.26
C ASN A 71 4.83 24.77 5.52
N ASN A 72 4.85 24.71 4.19
CA ASN A 72 5.99 25.10 3.36
C ASN A 72 5.54 26.12 2.31
N SER A 73 5.25 27.35 2.77
CA SER A 73 4.70 28.42 1.93
C SER A 73 5.57 28.76 0.72
N ASP A 74 6.89 28.62 0.83
CA ASP A 74 7.81 28.91 -0.27
C ASP A 74 7.67 27.89 -1.40
N VAL A 75 7.54 26.60 -1.05
CA VAL A 75 7.29 25.52 -2.02
C VAL A 75 5.90 25.70 -2.66
N LEU A 76 4.89 26.01 -1.85
CA LEU A 76 3.54 26.29 -2.35
C LEU A 76 3.53 27.48 -3.32
N ASN A 77 4.20 28.58 -2.96
CA ASN A 77 4.26 29.78 -3.79
C ASN A 77 5.01 29.51 -5.09
N TRP A 78 6.17 28.86 -5.01
CA TRP A 78 6.91 28.41 -6.19
C TRP A 78 6.02 27.56 -7.10
N LEU A 79 5.40 26.51 -6.57
CA LEU A 79 4.55 25.61 -7.35
C LEU A 79 3.43 26.35 -8.08
N VAL A 80 2.69 27.22 -7.37
CA VAL A 80 1.55 27.95 -7.93
C VAL A 80 1.97 29.00 -8.97
N THR A 81 3.17 29.58 -8.84
CA THR A 81 3.64 30.66 -9.73
C THR A 81 4.53 30.19 -10.87
N THR A 82 5.14 29.02 -10.75
CA THR A 82 6.04 28.43 -11.76
C THR A 82 5.32 27.41 -12.65
N ALA A 83 4.51 26.53 -12.08
CA ALA A 83 3.83 25.49 -12.84
C ALA A 83 2.58 26.04 -13.54
N SER A 84 2.36 25.63 -14.80
CA SER A 84 1.07 25.70 -15.49
C SER A 84 0.20 24.48 -15.15
N ASP A 85 0.82 23.33 -14.88
CA ASP A 85 0.28 22.13 -14.23
C ASP A 85 1.46 21.24 -13.76
N VAL A 86 1.17 20.16 -13.05
CA VAL A 86 2.15 19.13 -12.65
C VAL A 86 1.88 17.81 -13.35
N TYR A 87 2.90 16.98 -13.51
CA TYR A 87 2.76 15.62 -14.02
C TYR A 87 3.79 14.67 -13.40
N ASP A 88 3.47 13.38 -13.37
CA ASP A 88 4.33 12.34 -12.80
C ASP A 88 5.43 11.92 -13.79
N ILE A 89 5.05 11.16 -14.81
CA ILE A 89 5.97 10.65 -15.84
C ILE A 89 5.72 11.30 -17.18
N ASP A 90 4.47 11.27 -17.64
CA ASP A 90 4.08 11.72 -18.97
C ASP A 90 3.33 13.04 -18.87
N PRO A 91 3.66 14.06 -19.69
CA PRO A 91 2.88 15.28 -19.77
C PRO A 91 1.37 15.08 -19.95
N SER A 92 0.90 13.99 -20.56
CA SER A 92 -0.54 13.70 -20.69
C SER A 92 -1.23 13.44 -19.34
N ASN A 93 -0.50 13.15 -18.26
CA ASN A 93 -1.07 12.92 -16.92
C ASN A 93 -1.95 14.11 -16.43
N VAL A 94 -1.75 15.31 -16.99
CA VAL A 94 -2.61 16.49 -16.76
C VAL A 94 -4.08 16.26 -17.10
N ASP A 95 -4.37 15.43 -18.11
CA ASP A 95 -5.73 15.16 -18.60
C ASP A 95 -6.60 14.40 -17.60
N SER A 96 -5.98 13.85 -16.55
CA SER A 96 -6.70 13.20 -15.46
C SER A 96 -7.37 14.18 -14.51
N GLY A 97 -6.93 15.45 -14.49
CA GLY A 97 -7.48 16.48 -13.61
C GLY A 97 -7.49 16.02 -12.14
N LEU A 98 -8.68 15.95 -11.54
CA LEU A 98 -8.89 15.53 -10.14
C LEU A 98 -9.34 14.05 -9.99
N ASP A 99 -9.38 13.29 -11.09
CA ASP A 99 -10.00 11.96 -11.16
C ASP A 99 -8.97 10.82 -11.12
N TYR A 100 -8.87 10.14 -9.98
CA TYR A 100 -7.99 8.98 -9.79
C TYR A 100 -8.35 7.75 -10.63
N SER A 101 -9.53 7.71 -11.25
CA SER A 101 -9.93 6.60 -12.12
C SER A 101 -9.29 6.68 -13.51
N LYS A 102 -8.88 7.88 -13.94
CA LYS A 102 -8.12 8.09 -15.17
C LYS A 102 -6.65 7.80 -14.88
N GLN A 103 -6.15 6.70 -15.43
CA GLN A 103 -4.79 6.23 -15.24
C GLN A 103 -4.22 5.79 -16.59
N GLU A 104 -2.96 6.11 -16.85
CA GLU A 104 -2.27 5.79 -18.10
C GLU A 104 -1.39 4.54 -17.96
N TYR A 105 -0.85 4.08 -19.10
CA TYR A 105 -0.06 2.86 -19.17
C TYR A 105 1.32 3.04 -18.49
N GLY A 106 1.71 2.10 -17.63
CA GLY A 106 3.05 2.03 -17.03
C GLY A 106 3.05 2.11 -15.50
N SER A 107 2.62 3.24 -14.94
CA SER A 107 2.52 3.41 -13.49
C SER A 107 1.32 4.28 -13.10
N VAL A 108 0.80 4.05 -11.90
CA VAL A 108 -0.21 4.91 -11.31
C VAL A 108 0.38 6.28 -10.97
N HIS A 109 -0.35 7.34 -11.24
CA HIS A 109 0.06 8.72 -11.01
C HIS A 109 -0.90 9.36 -10.01
N TYR A 110 -0.83 8.90 -8.77
CA TYR A 110 -1.69 9.44 -7.70
C TYR A 110 -1.17 10.78 -7.17
N GLN A 111 0.14 11.02 -7.30
CA GLN A 111 0.87 12.17 -6.77
C GLN A 111 0.51 13.50 -7.44
N ASP A 112 0.46 13.57 -8.78
CA ASP A 112 0.07 14.77 -9.51
C ASP A 112 -1.41 15.11 -9.25
N ILE A 113 -2.29 14.10 -9.29
CA ILE A 113 -3.71 14.26 -8.95
C ILE A 113 -3.88 14.75 -7.50
N SER A 114 -3.12 14.18 -6.54
CA SER A 114 -3.13 14.59 -5.13
C SER A 114 -2.74 16.07 -4.99
N ILE A 115 -1.71 16.52 -5.69
CA ILE A 115 -1.27 17.92 -5.67
C ILE A 115 -2.38 18.84 -6.18
N ARG A 116 -3.00 18.53 -7.33
CA ARG A 116 -4.11 19.34 -7.87
C ARG A 116 -5.25 19.45 -6.86
N ARG A 117 -5.66 18.33 -6.27
CA ARG A 117 -6.71 18.27 -5.25
C ARG A 117 -6.35 19.09 -4.01
N VAL A 118 -5.12 18.99 -3.52
CA VAL A 118 -4.63 19.75 -2.36
C VAL A 118 -4.58 21.26 -2.65
N LEU A 119 -4.13 21.68 -3.82
CA LEU A 119 -4.12 23.10 -4.18
C LEU A 119 -5.54 23.66 -4.27
N THR A 120 -6.50 22.88 -4.79
CA THR A 120 -7.92 23.24 -4.79
C THR A 120 -8.43 23.43 -3.36
N ARG A 121 -8.14 22.48 -2.45
CA ARG A 121 -8.48 22.59 -1.02
C ARG A 121 -7.93 23.87 -0.41
N LEU A 122 -6.63 24.12 -0.56
CA LEU A 122 -5.96 25.30 0.00
C LEU A 122 -6.53 26.61 -0.57
N LYS A 123 -6.86 26.64 -1.87
CA LYS A 123 -7.49 27.81 -2.50
C LYS A 123 -8.88 28.08 -1.92
N LEU A 124 -9.72 27.05 -1.77
CA LEU A 124 -11.06 27.17 -1.20
C LEU A 124 -11.02 27.61 0.27
N GLU A 125 -10.11 27.04 1.06
CA GLU A 125 -9.89 27.45 2.46
C GLU A 125 -9.51 28.92 2.58
N LYS A 126 -8.59 29.39 1.71
CA LYS A 126 -8.14 30.78 1.71
C LYS A 126 -9.28 31.79 1.48
N VAL A 127 -10.31 31.40 0.73
CA VAL A 127 -11.50 32.24 0.46
C VAL A 127 -12.70 31.89 1.34
N GLY A 128 -12.54 31.00 2.32
CA GLY A 128 -13.60 30.63 3.27
C GLY A 128 -14.75 29.83 2.68
N VAL A 129 -14.54 29.13 1.55
CA VAL A 129 -15.56 28.29 0.92
C VAL A 129 -15.52 26.88 1.50
N ALA A 130 -16.64 26.42 2.05
CA ALA A 130 -16.80 25.04 2.49
C ALA A 130 -16.75 24.07 1.30
N TYR A 131 -16.13 22.91 1.48
CA TYR A 131 -15.96 21.91 0.42
C TYR A 131 -16.05 20.48 0.96
N SER A 132 -16.33 19.53 0.06
CA SER A 132 -16.21 18.09 0.34
C SER A 132 -14.96 17.55 -0.33
N ILE A 133 -14.18 16.73 0.38
CA ILE A 133 -13.01 16.04 -0.20
C ILE A 133 -13.46 15.09 -1.33
N ASP A 134 -14.64 14.48 -1.19
CA ASP A 134 -15.15 13.55 -2.20
C ASP A 134 -15.64 14.24 -3.47
N ASN A 135 -15.89 15.55 -3.43
CA ASN A 135 -16.43 16.31 -4.55
C ASN A 135 -15.82 17.71 -4.60
N LEU A 136 -14.54 17.77 -4.99
CA LEU A 136 -13.82 19.03 -5.17
C LEU A 136 -14.17 19.63 -6.55
N PRO A 137 -14.42 20.95 -6.63
CA PRO A 137 -14.59 21.61 -7.92
C PRO A 137 -13.25 21.68 -8.66
N GLU A 138 -13.30 21.59 -9.98
CA GLU A 138 -12.13 21.93 -10.80
C GLU A 138 -11.91 23.45 -10.77
N LEU A 139 -10.74 23.86 -10.29
CA LEU A 139 -10.34 25.26 -10.21
C LEU A 139 -9.00 25.44 -10.90
N LYS A 140 -8.82 26.57 -11.57
CA LYS A 140 -7.48 27.01 -11.97
C LYS A 140 -6.67 27.34 -10.72
N VAL A 141 -5.76 26.45 -10.34
CA VAL A 141 -4.91 26.59 -9.14
C VAL A 141 -3.47 26.96 -9.48
N PHE A 142 -3.05 26.73 -10.72
CA PHE A 142 -1.74 27.04 -11.27
C PHE A 142 -1.76 28.33 -12.09
N ASN A 143 -0.70 29.13 -12.01
CA ASN A 143 -0.57 30.41 -12.70
C ASN A 143 0.77 30.59 -13.45
N GLY A 144 1.61 29.56 -13.46
CA GLY A 144 2.87 29.57 -14.18
C GLY A 144 2.73 29.24 -15.66
N ASP A 145 3.86 29.01 -16.32
CA ASP A 145 3.98 29.02 -17.78
C ASP A 145 4.46 27.70 -18.40
N HIS A 146 4.86 26.70 -17.60
CA HIS A 146 5.27 25.38 -18.08
C HIS A 146 4.88 24.24 -17.14
N LEU A 147 4.86 23.02 -17.69
CA LEU A 147 4.55 21.82 -16.92
C LEU A 147 5.73 21.44 -16.03
N VAL A 148 5.44 21.12 -14.76
CA VAL A 148 6.44 20.70 -13.78
C VAL A 148 6.38 19.20 -13.57
N GLN A 149 7.48 18.50 -13.85
CA GLN A 149 7.61 17.07 -13.54
C GLN A 149 7.93 16.86 -12.06
N ILE A 150 7.20 15.97 -11.38
CA ILE A 150 7.37 15.72 -9.93
C ILE A 150 8.05 14.39 -9.56
N ARG A 151 8.30 13.50 -10.52
CA ARG A 151 8.87 12.17 -10.23
C ARG A 151 10.39 12.13 -10.18
N GLY A 152 11.05 12.61 -11.24
CA GLY A 152 12.47 12.36 -11.48
C GLY A 152 13.36 13.04 -10.44
N HIS A 153 14.42 12.37 -9.99
CA HIS A 153 15.38 12.97 -9.04
C HIS A 153 16.10 14.22 -9.57
N THR A 154 16.14 14.38 -10.89
CA THR A 154 16.68 15.57 -11.57
C THR A 154 15.58 16.57 -11.96
N SER A 155 14.30 16.27 -11.70
CA SER A 155 13.23 17.19 -12.07
C SER A 155 13.15 18.33 -11.06
N GLU A 156 12.74 19.49 -11.53
CA GLU A 156 12.54 20.66 -10.66
C GLU A 156 11.48 20.41 -9.57
N GLY A 157 10.46 19.59 -9.88
CA GLY A 157 9.41 19.20 -8.95
C GLY A 157 9.76 18.05 -8.04
N PHE A 158 11.02 17.60 -7.98
CA PHE A 158 11.41 16.47 -7.12
C PHE A 158 11.11 16.70 -5.63
N VAL A 159 11.07 17.96 -5.19
CA VAL A 159 10.63 18.32 -3.82
C VAL A 159 9.20 17.87 -3.52
N LEU A 160 8.38 17.65 -4.55
CA LEU A 160 7.00 17.16 -4.46
C LEU A 160 6.87 15.65 -4.69
N ASN A 161 7.98 14.93 -4.91
CA ASN A 161 7.93 13.49 -5.04
C ASN A 161 7.44 12.85 -3.70
N PRO A 162 6.56 11.83 -3.72
CA PRO A 162 5.98 11.23 -2.52
C PRO A 162 6.99 10.48 -1.64
N GLY A 163 8.14 10.13 -2.21
CA GLY A 163 9.30 9.65 -1.47
C GLY A 163 10.02 10.75 -0.69
N GLN A 164 9.71 12.03 -0.93
CA GLN A 164 10.26 13.19 -0.24
C GLN A 164 9.27 13.80 0.76
N ILE A 165 7.97 13.75 0.48
CA ILE A 165 6.93 14.37 1.32
C ILE A 165 6.79 13.60 2.64
N PRO A 166 6.97 14.23 3.82
CA PRO A 166 6.69 13.59 5.10
C PRO A 166 5.21 13.23 5.24
N PHE A 167 4.93 12.02 5.71
CA PHE A 167 3.57 11.61 6.05
C PHE A 167 3.15 12.22 7.38
N HIS A 168 1.98 12.86 7.39
CA HIS A 168 1.48 13.65 8.51
C HIS A 168 1.10 12.82 9.78
N LYS A 169 0.97 11.49 9.65
CA LYS A 169 0.65 10.55 10.75
C LYS A 169 1.64 9.37 10.78
N PRO A 170 2.91 9.58 11.15
CA PRO A 170 3.93 8.53 11.09
C PRO A 170 3.59 7.29 11.93
N ASN A 171 2.80 7.45 13.00
CA ASN A 171 2.32 6.35 13.82
C ASN A 171 1.36 5.37 13.12
N PHE A 172 0.85 5.72 11.93
CA PHE A 172 0.06 4.79 11.11
C PHE A 172 0.92 3.88 10.25
N ILE A 173 2.21 4.17 10.09
CA ILE A 173 3.11 3.39 9.24
C ILE A 173 3.47 2.08 9.94
N ILE A 174 3.31 0.94 9.26
CA ILE A 174 3.64 -0.37 9.83
C ILE A 174 5.16 -0.46 10.02
N ASN A 175 5.58 -0.75 11.25
CA ASN A 175 6.98 -0.94 11.61
C ASN A 175 7.49 -2.34 11.23
N ASN A 176 7.68 -2.59 9.93
CA ASN A 176 8.34 -3.79 9.38
C ASN A 176 9.49 -3.43 8.43
N TYR A 177 10.36 -2.51 8.87
CA TYR A 177 11.45 -1.87 8.12
C TYR A 177 12.32 -2.81 7.24
N GLU A 178 12.41 -4.10 7.58
CA GLU A 178 13.24 -5.07 6.86
C GLU A 178 12.89 -5.25 5.38
N ASP A 179 11.64 -5.01 4.98
CA ASP A 179 11.20 -5.17 3.60
C ASP A 179 11.39 -3.91 2.74
N CYS A 180 11.77 -2.78 3.36
CA CYS A 180 11.95 -1.48 2.69
C CYS A 180 13.37 -0.89 2.85
N LYS A 181 14.36 -1.69 3.29
CA LYS A 181 15.74 -1.21 3.53
C LYS A 181 16.42 -0.58 2.31
N ASP A 182 16.09 -1.08 1.12
CA ASP A 182 16.64 -0.60 -0.15
C ASP A 182 15.61 0.20 -0.97
N ALA A 183 14.57 0.72 -0.30
CA ALA A 183 13.54 1.50 -0.95
C ALA A 183 14.08 2.85 -1.43
N TRP A 184 13.55 3.34 -2.56
CA TRP A 184 13.96 4.63 -3.14
C TRP A 184 13.33 5.83 -2.42
N TRP A 185 12.33 5.61 -1.56
CA TRP A 185 11.64 6.64 -0.78
C TRP A 185 12.24 6.81 0.61
N LYS A 186 12.09 8.00 1.20
CA LYS A 186 12.52 8.28 2.58
C LYS A 186 11.60 7.61 3.59
N GLU A 187 12.17 7.25 4.74
CA GLU A 187 11.38 6.77 5.87
C GLU A 187 10.38 7.83 6.34
N ASN A 188 9.18 7.38 6.74
CA ASN A 188 8.06 8.22 7.14
C ASN A 188 7.55 9.15 6.04
N SER A 189 7.87 8.90 4.77
CA SER A 189 7.28 9.66 3.66
C SER A 189 5.87 9.16 3.32
N VAL A 190 5.16 9.93 2.49
CA VAL A 190 3.85 9.54 1.94
C VAL A 190 3.94 8.21 1.18
N GLU A 191 4.98 8.01 0.38
CA GLU A 191 5.26 6.74 -0.29
C GLU A 191 5.54 5.60 0.71
N ASP A 192 6.27 5.87 1.79
CA ASP A 192 6.56 4.88 2.83
C ASP A 192 5.28 4.38 3.51
N PHE A 193 4.40 5.31 3.89
CA PHE A 193 3.06 4.98 4.36
C PHE A 193 2.28 4.13 3.34
N TYR A 194 2.25 4.57 2.08
CA TYR A 194 1.46 3.89 1.05
C TYR A 194 1.94 2.45 0.79
N GLN A 195 3.26 2.22 0.77
CA GLN A 195 3.81 0.90 0.47
C GLN A 195 3.84 -0.02 1.69
N ARG A 196 4.26 0.46 2.88
CA ARG A 196 4.35 -0.39 4.08
C ARG A 196 3.01 -0.86 4.60
N ASN A 197 1.97 -0.07 4.41
CA ASN A 197 0.63 -0.41 4.86
C ASN A 197 -0.12 -1.31 3.89
N LYS A 198 0.40 -1.53 2.68
CA LYS A 198 -0.26 -2.35 1.66
C LYS A 198 -0.27 -3.81 2.08
N VAL A 199 -1.44 -4.44 1.97
CA VAL A 199 -1.67 -5.84 2.31
C VAL A 199 -2.40 -6.57 1.19
N LEU A 200 -2.03 -7.83 0.98
CA LEU A 200 -2.75 -8.72 0.09
C LEU A 200 -3.97 -9.27 0.83
N LEU A 201 -5.13 -9.17 0.21
CA LEU A 201 -6.38 -9.74 0.72
C LEU A 201 -6.71 -10.98 -0.10
N VAL A 202 -6.80 -12.15 0.54
CA VAL A 202 -7.05 -13.43 -0.15
C VAL A 202 -8.23 -14.17 0.48
N ASN A 203 -9.06 -14.81 -0.33
CA ASN A 203 -10.03 -15.77 0.20
C ASN A 203 -9.27 -16.93 0.90
N PRO A 204 -9.51 -17.23 2.19
CA PRO A 204 -8.84 -18.33 2.89
C PRO A 204 -8.97 -19.69 2.19
N GLU A 205 -10.02 -19.92 1.39
CA GLU A 205 -10.22 -21.15 0.62
C GLU A 205 -9.25 -21.29 -0.56
N LYS A 206 -8.70 -20.18 -1.04
CA LYS A 206 -7.72 -20.14 -2.15
C LYS A 206 -6.27 -20.20 -1.66
N LEU A 207 -6.07 -20.05 -0.35
CA LEU A 207 -4.75 -20.04 0.24
C LEU A 207 -4.34 -21.48 0.62
N ASN A 208 -3.79 -22.20 -0.36
CA ASN A 208 -3.30 -23.56 -0.17
C ASN A 208 -1.94 -23.56 0.53
N LEU A 209 -1.90 -24.00 1.79
CA LEU A 209 -0.71 -23.98 2.63
C LEU A 209 -0.48 -25.34 3.28
N ARG A 210 0.77 -25.59 3.64
CA ARG A 210 1.19 -26.74 4.45
C ARG A 210 1.63 -26.24 5.82
N LEU A 211 1.15 -26.85 6.90
CA LEU A 211 1.68 -26.56 8.22
C LEU A 211 3.10 -27.12 8.33
N ALA A 212 4.11 -26.24 8.41
CA ALA A 212 5.50 -26.64 8.46
C ALA A 212 6.02 -26.74 9.91
N ILE A 213 5.67 -25.75 10.75
CA ILE A 213 6.15 -25.65 12.14
C ILE A 213 5.05 -25.11 13.05
N ILE A 214 4.96 -25.66 14.26
CA ILE A 214 4.10 -25.17 15.34
C ILE A 214 4.97 -24.67 16.49
N GLY A 215 4.66 -23.49 17.02
CA GLY A 215 5.24 -22.89 18.23
C GLY A 215 4.22 -22.69 19.37
N CYS A 216 4.68 -22.22 20.53
CA CYS A 216 3.84 -21.91 21.71
C CYS A 216 2.99 -20.61 21.58
N GLY A 217 2.68 -20.15 20.37
CA GLY A 217 1.94 -18.89 20.17
C GLY A 217 1.83 -18.43 18.72
N ASP A 218 2.59 -19.06 17.83
CA ASP A 218 2.55 -18.87 16.40
C ASP A 218 2.81 -20.21 15.67
N CYS A 219 2.52 -20.22 14.37
CA CYS A 219 2.94 -21.30 13.49
C CYS A 219 3.48 -20.73 12.17
N PHE A 220 4.24 -21.55 11.46
CA PHE A 220 4.70 -21.24 10.12
C PHE A 220 4.03 -22.18 9.13
N LEU A 221 3.36 -21.58 8.17
CA LEU A 221 2.72 -22.25 7.05
C LEU A 221 3.59 -22.06 5.81
N GLU A 222 3.91 -23.15 5.14
CA GLU A 222 4.67 -23.15 3.91
C GLU A 222 3.72 -23.15 2.71
N TYR A 223 3.98 -22.25 1.76
CA TYR A 223 3.37 -22.33 0.43
C TYR A 223 4.28 -23.11 -0.51
N ASP A 224 5.55 -22.73 -0.53
CA ASP A 224 6.63 -23.45 -1.21
C ASP A 224 7.96 -23.24 -0.47
N SER A 225 9.04 -23.87 -0.95
CA SER A 225 10.36 -23.78 -0.31
C SER A 225 10.94 -22.35 -0.20
N THR A 226 10.35 -21.37 -0.89
CA THR A 226 10.75 -19.96 -0.93
C THR A 226 9.77 -19.04 -0.19
N LYS A 227 8.51 -19.45 0.04
CA LYS A 227 7.44 -18.63 0.60
C LYS A 227 6.81 -19.28 1.83
N TYR A 228 6.93 -18.61 2.98
CA TYR A 228 6.31 -19.00 4.24
C TYR A 228 5.43 -17.87 4.77
N TYR A 229 4.47 -18.25 5.61
CA TYR A 229 3.55 -17.35 6.29
C TYR A 229 3.58 -17.64 7.78
N GLN A 230 3.92 -16.62 8.57
CA GLN A 230 3.78 -16.68 10.02
C GLN A 230 2.34 -16.34 10.38
N VAL A 231 1.70 -17.21 11.15
CA VAL A 231 0.36 -17.02 11.71
C VAL A 231 0.49 -16.80 13.21
N PHE A 232 -0.10 -15.72 13.71
CA PHE A 232 -0.18 -15.47 15.14
C PHE A 232 -1.52 -15.99 15.66
N PHE A 233 -1.52 -16.88 16.67
CA PHE A 233 -2.78 -17.49 17.14
C PHE A 233 -3.79 -16.48 17.69
N ARG A 234 -3.33 -15.29 18.11
CA ARG A 234 -4.21 -14.21 18.56
C ARG A 234 -4.92 -13.48 17.42
N ASN A 235 -4.51 -13.69 16.16
CA ASN A 235 -5.10 -13.08 14.99
C ASN A 235 -4.91 -13.96 13.74
N ALA A 236 -5.74 -15.00 13.60
CA ALA A 236 -5.71 -15.94 12.46
C ALA A 236 -5.93 -15.29 11.10
N ASN A 237 -6.51 -14.08 11.06
CA ASN A 237 -6.81 -13.35 9.84
C ASN A 237 -5.61 -12.53 9.35
N LEU A 238 -4.52 -12.46 10.12
CA LEU A 238 -3.31 -11.73 9.77
C LEU A 238 -2.14 -12.70 9.62
N LEU A 239 -1.66 -12.81 8.40
CA LEU A 239 -0.46 -13.54 8.02
C LEU A 239 0.66 -12.54 7.74
N LYS A 240 1.87 -12.92 8.14
CA LYS A 240 3.09 -12.20 7.76
C LYS A 240 3.88 -13.04 6.79
N PHE A 241 4.13 -12.51 5.60
CA PHE A 241 5.03 -13.15 4.64
C PHE A 241 6.45 -13.21 5.20
N VAL A 242 7.10 -14.36 5.04
CA VAL A 242 8.48 -14.60 5.44
C VAL A 242 9.18 -15.37 4.32
N LYS A 243 10.29 -14.80 3.81
CA LYS A 243 11.15 -15.49 2.83
C LYS A 243 11.66 -16.82 3.42
N GLY A 244 11.63 -17.90 2.65
CA GLY A 244 11.91 -19.25 3.15
C GLY A 244 13.29 -19.42 3.79
N LYS A 245 14.32 -18.76 3.26
CA LYS A 245 15.65 -18.73 3.91
C LYS A 245 15.57 -18.14 5.33
N LYS A 246 14.87 -17.01 5.47
CA LYS A 246 14.70 -16.32 6.74
C LYS A 246 13.79 -17.10 7.69
N ALA A 247 12.73 -17.70 7.19
CA ALA A 247 11.90 -18.62 7.96
C ALA A 247 12.80 -19.72 8.55
N ARG A 248 13.56 -20.45 7.71
CA ARG A 248 14.49 -21.51 8.14
C ARG A 248 15.56 -21.02 9.11
N GLN A 249 16.08 -19.81 8.94
CA GLN A 249 17.03 -19.20 9.88
C GLN A 249 16.38 -18.88 11.23
N ASN A 250 15.19 -18.28 11.23
CA ASN A 250 14.42 -18.04 12.46
C ASN A 250 14.13 -19.36 13.18
N ILE A 251 13.80 -20.41 12.43
CA ILE A 251 13.53 -21.74 12.98
C ILE A 251 14.81 -22.40 13.55
N SER A 252 15.95 -22.27 12.87
CA SER A 252 17.22 -22.91 13.29
C SER A 252 17.99 -22.12 14.35
N GLY A 253 17.87 -20.79 14.38
CA GLY A 253 18.46 -19.92 15.40
C GLY A 253 17.76 -20.03 16.76
N VAL A 254 16.49 -20.43 16.75
CA VAL A 254 15.74 -20.78 17.96
C VAL A 254 16.12 -22.22 18.36
N LYS A 255 17.29 -22.40 18.98
CA LYS A 255 17.69 -23.63 19.71
C LYS A 255 16.81 -23.85 20.97
N ASN A 256 15.50 -23.71 20.84
CA ASN A 256 14.56 -23.66 21.94
C ASN A 256 13.50 -24.73 21.71
N SER A 257 13.23 -25.53 22.74
CA SER A 257 12.27 -26.63 22.81
C SER A 257 10.80 -26.27 22.50
N LYS A 258 10.54 -25.06 22.00
CA LYS A 258 9.21 -24.47 21.79
C LYS A 258 8.64 -24.66 20.39
N TYR A 259 9.45 -25.09 19.42
CA TYR A 259 9.00 -25.29 18.04
C TYR A 259 9.13 -26.76 17.61
N LYS A 260 8.08 -27.28 16.98
CA LYS A 260 8.02 -28.65 16.48
C LYS A 260 7.78 -28.63 14.97
N PHE A 261 8.65 -29.31 14.23
CA PHE A 261 8.42 -29.60 12.82
C PHE A 261 7.28 -30.58 12.67
N VAL A 262 6.39 -30.30 11.72
CA VAL A 262 5.28 -31.18 11.37
C VAL A 262 5.73 -32.07 10.21
N LYS A 263 5.46 -33.37 10.31
CA LYS A 263 5.75 -34.34 9.23
C LYS A 263 4.85 -34.06 8.04
N ASP A 264 5.33 -34.39 6.83
CA ASP A 264 4.64 -34.10 5.58
C ASP A 264 3.18 -34.57 5.60
N SER A 265 2.29 -33.60 5.66
CA SER A 265 0.88 -33.71 5.34
C SER A 265 0.65 -32.92 4.05
N GLU A 266 -0.20 -33.44 3.16
CA GLU A 266 -0.59 -32.76 1.92
C GLU A 266 -1.03 -31.30 2.19
N THR A 267 -0.77 -30.41 1.22
CA THR A 267 -1.22 -29.02 1.26
C THR A 267 -2.74 -28.95 1.33
N LYS A 268 -3.28 -28.08 2.20
CA LYS A 268 -4.73 -27.87 2.36
C LYS A 268 -5.08 -26.38 2.27
N PRO A 269 -6.33 -26.04 1.95
CA PRO A 269 -6.82 -24.67 2.11
C PRO A 269 -6.63 -24.18 3.56
N TYR A 270 -6.23 -22.92 3.72
CA TYR A 270 -6.01 -22.34 5.05
C TYR A 270 -7.28 -22.30 5.90
N SER A 271 -8.46 -22.19 5.28
CA SER A 271 -9.74 -22.34 5.98
C SER A 271 -9.85 -23.67 6.75
N VAL A 272 -9.33 -24.75 6.20
CA VAL A 272 -9.29 -26.08 6.85
C VAL A 272 -8.25 -26.12 7.96
N LEU A 273 -7.02 -25.65 7.67
CA LEU A 273 -5.93 -25.62 8.66
C LEU A 273 -6.28 -24.79 9.89
N ARG A 274 -6.95 -23.65 9.70
CA ARG A 274 -7.41 -22.78 10.78
C ARG A 274 -8.35 -23.52 11.74
N ALA A 275 -9.30 -24.29 11.21
CA ALA A 275 -10.21 -25.11 12.01
C ALA A 275 -9.47 -26.23 12.76
N GLU A 276 -8.50 -26.91 12.10
CA GLU A 276 -7.68 -27.96 12.72
C GLU A 276 -6.79 -27.43 13.86
N LEU A 277 -6.26 -26.22 13.70
CA LEU A 277 -5.39 -25.56 14.67
C LEU A 277 -6.14 -24.88 15.83
N GLN A 278 -7.48 -24.90 15.83
CA GLN A 278 -8.33 -24.21 16.80
C GLN A 278 -8.06 -22.68 16.86
N ILE A 279 -7.80 -22.04 15.71
CA ILE A 279 -7.50 -20.59 15.60
C ILE A 279 -8.69 -19.79 15.03
#